data_AF-A0A1F6S0F4-F1
#
_entry.id   AF-A0A1F6S0F4-F1
#
_cell.length_a   1.000
_cell.length_b   1.000
_cell.length_c   1.000
_cell.angle_alpha   90.00
_cell.angle_beta   90.00
_cell.angle_gamma   90.00
#
_symmetry.space_group_name_H-M   'P 1'
#
loop_
_entity.id
_entity.type
_entity.pdbx_description
1 polymer ?
#
loop_
_entity_poly.entity_id
_entity_poly.type
_entity_poly.pdbx_seq_one_letter_code
_entity_poly.pdbx_strand_id
1 'polypeptide(L)'
;MKKDRYLVAIDYDRTLFNTGARSPRGISLKEGYEYAIEKIFGQGGLDCYRSQGGLCNRAPSEVISSLLAQGKYFADVARQRHVWLDSQRRMPSEQNSVSEALTELLVSFKLQLFLDEISENWPEPYSGVADFFQTVTRLREEGGISVSAGILSSGHTTFIEKTFSLWNIPCPEIMVTDDDLRPLKFPERPEERVKPTPFPFHFLVRERWLNQLNGGAPISTSQFQNALKRSLYIGDDPVKDGGLAKNVGVPFGWFRENGKSDPAVSMDLFPKGSFTFSDWSALTDFLKRDSVKEMFHSGIPLAEIFAQF
;
A
#
# COMPACT_ATOMS: atom_id res chain seq x y z
N MET A 1 -18.96 -14.98 24.80
CA MET A 1 -17.59 -14.43 24.89
C MET A 1 -17.29 -13.67 23.62
N LYS A 2 -16.66 -12.48 23.68
CA LYS A 2 -16.19 -11.81 22.47
C LYS A 2 -15.00 -12.61 21.92
N LYS A 3 -15.11 -13.09 20.68
CA LYS A 3 -13.99 -13.75 20.00
C LYS A 3 -12.89 -12.74 19.75
N ASP A 4 -11.65 -13.13 20.04
CA ASP A 4 -10.48 -12.34 19.66
C ASP A 4 -10.39 -12.20 18.15
N ARG A 5 -9.88 -11.05 17.71
CA ARG A 5 -9.81 -10.68 16.29
C ARG A 5 -8.37 -10.35 15.91
N TYR A 6 -7.98 -10.78 14.73
CA TYR A 6 -6.63 -10.69 14.21
C TYR A 6 -6.60 -9.99 12.86
N LEU A 7 -5.55 -9.22 12.61
CA LEU A 7 -5.33 -8.54 11.32
C LEU A 7 -3.97 -8.92 10.76
N VAL A 8 -3.98 -9.44 9.53
CA VAL A 8 -2.78 -9.54 8.69
C VAL A 8 -2.86 -8.39 7.69
N ALA A 9 -2.14 -7.31 7.97
CA ALA A 9 -2.02 -6.17 7.07
C ALA A 9 -0.87 -6.41 6.11
N ILE A 10 -1.09 -6.14 4.83
CA ILE A 10 -0.19 -6.57 3.75
C ILE A 10 0.03 -5.40 2.81
N ASP A 11 1.28 -5.15 2.43
CA ASP A 11 1.58 -4.30 1.28
C ASP A 11 1.12 -4.96 -0.03
N TYR A 12 0.83 -4.16 -1.04
CA TYR A 12 0.36 -4.67 -2.32
C TYR A 12 1.50 -4.87 -3.31
N ASP A 13 2.27 -3.81 -3.56
CA ASP A 13 3.24 -3.74 -4.63
C ASP A 13 4.43 -4.63 -4.31
N ARG A 14 4.79 -5.53 -5.22
CA ARG A 14 5.93 -6.47 -5.05
C ARG A 14 5.84 -7.38 -3.80
N THR A 15 4.69 -7.39 -3.14
CA THR A 15 4.38 -8.23 -1.98
C THR A 15 3.27 -9.23 -2.31
N LEU A 16 2.14 -8.75 -2.84
CA LEU A 16 1.03 -9.57 -3.30
C LEU A 16 1.07 -9.78 -4.83
N PHE A 17 1.41 -8.72 -5.57
CA PHE A 17 1.45 -8.75 -7.03
C PHE A 17 2.80 -8.22 -7.55
N ASN A 18 3.29 -8.80 -8.63
CA ASN A 18 4.55 -8.43 -9.26
C ASN A 18 4.42 -7.14 -10.10
N THR A 19 4.15 -6.02 -9.43
CA THR A 19 4.08 -4.69 -10.06
C THR A 19 5.46 -4.12 -10.40
N GLY A 20 6.53 -4.78 -9.95
CA GLY A 20 7.92 -4.44 -10.30
C GLY A 20 8.33 -4.88 -11.71
N ALA A 21 7.66 -5.87 -12.28
CA ALA A 21 7.83 -6.26 -13.67
C ALA A 21 7.25 -5.19 -14.62
N ARG A 22 7.84 -5.06 -15.82
CA ARG A 22 7.23 -4.25 -16.89
C ARG A 22 5.89 -4.86 -17.29
N SER A 23 4.94 -4.01 -17.64
CA SER A 23 3.70 -4.46 -18.27
C SER A 23 3.96 -5.15 -19.62
N PRO A 24 2.96 -5.83 -20.23
CA PRO A 24 3.13 -6.47 -21.54
C PRO A 24 3.48 -5.47 -22.66
N ARG A 25 3.04 -4.21 -22.54
CA ARG A 25 3.43 -3.13 -23.47
C ARG A 25 4.76 -2.46 -23.10
N GLY A 26 5.49 -3.01 -22.13
CA GLY A 26 6.80 -2.56 -21.72
C GLY A 26 6.78 -1.34 -20.78
N ILE A 27 5.62 -0.96 -20.23
CA ILE A 27 5.50 0.20 -19.34
C ILE A 27 5.97 -0.18 -17.93
N SER A 28 6.93 0.56 -17.37
CA SER A 28 7.27 0.50 -15.94
C SER A 28 6.81 1.77 -15.22
N LEU A 29 7.04 1.83 -13.90
CA LEU A 29 6.81 3.03 -13.10
C LEU A 29 7.48 4.27 -13.71
N LYS A 30 8.70 4.13 -14.24
CA LYS A 30 9.42 5.22 -14.89
C LYS A 30 8.67 5.74 -16.12
N GLU A 31 8.31 4.87 -17.05
CA GLU A 31 7.59 5.25 -18.27
C GLU A 31 6.21 5.86 -17.93
N GLY A 32 5.55 5.41 -16.86
CA GLY A 32 4.29 6.02 -16.40
C GLY A 32 4.43 7.45 -15.92
N TYR A 33 5.51 7.78 -15.19
CA TYR A 33 5.82 9.16 -14.82
C TYR A 33 6.18 10.01 -16.02
N GLU A 34 7.02 9.50 -16.93
CA GLU A 34 7.42 10.22 -18.14
C GLU A 34 6.20 10.59 -18.99
N TYR A 35 5.28 9.63 -19.20
CA TYR A 35 4.01 9.86 -19.89
C TYR A 35 3.17 10.95 -19.20
N ALA A 36 2.97 10.86 -17.89
CA ALA A 36 2.15 11.83 -17.16
C ALA A 36 2.74 13.24 -17.22
N ILE A 37 4.06 13.38 -17.06
CA ILE A 37 4.77 14.65 -17.16
C ILE A 37 4.64 15.26 -18.56
N GLU A 38 4.83 14.45 -19.60
CA GLU A 38 4.66 14.91 -20.98
C GLU A 38 3.23 15.38 -21.26
N LYS A 39 2.21 14.68 -20.73
CA LYS A 39 0.80 15.10 -20.88
C LYS A 39 0.52 16.45 -20.21
N ILE A 40 1.14 16.71 -19.05
CA ILE A 40 0.92 17.94 -18.28
C ILE A 40 1.69 19.10 -18.89
N PHE A 41 3.00 18.93 -19.10
CA PHE A 41 3.94 20.00 -19.40
C PHE A 41 4.51 19.98 -20.83
N GLY A 42 4.13 18.99 -21.65
CA GLY A 42 4.69 18.77 -22.98
C GLY A 42 6.13 18.24 -22.94
N GLN A 43 6.75 18.11 -24.12
CA GLN A 43 8.10 17.59 -24.28
C GLN A 43 9.14 18.35 -23.44
N GLY A 44 9.03 19.69 -23.35
CA GLY A 44 9.96 20.48 -22.55
C GLY A 44 9.91 20.17 -21.04
N GLY A 45 8.75 19.79 -20.50
CA GLY A 45 8.65 19.33 -19.11
C GLY A 45 9.23 17.94 -18.90
N LEU A 46 9.06 17.05 -19.88
CA LEU A 46 9.68 15.72 -19.86
C LEU A 46 11.22 15.82 -19.90
N ASP A 47 11.76 16.68 -20.76
CA ASP A 47 13.20 16.89 -20.86
C ASP A 47 13.78 17.46 -19.56
N CYS A 48 13.07 18.39 -18.93
CA CYS A 48 13.43 18.94 -17.62
C CYS A 48 13.36 17.89 -16.50
N TYR A 49 12.31 17.07 -16.46
CA TYR A 49 12.20 15.97 -15.51
C TYR A 49 13.36 14.97 -15.63
N ARG A 50 13.73 14.62 -16.87
CA ARG A 50 14.86 13.73 -17.15
C ARG A 50 16.20 14.33 -16.76
N SER A 51 16.42 15.64 -17.02
CA SER A 51 17.67 16.31 -16.63
C SER A 51 17.86 16.40 -15.12
N GLN A 52 16.77 16.34 -14.33
CA GLN A 52 16.78 16.22 -12.88
C GLN A 52 16.95 14.78 -12.36
N GLY A 53 17.23 13.81 -13.23
CA GLY A 53 17.41 12.40 -12.87
C GLY A 53 16.13 11.55 -12.87
N GLY A 54 14.98 12.12 -13.25
CA GLY A 54 13.71 11.38 -13.30
C GLY A 54 13.12 11.12 -11.91
N LEU A 55 12.60 9.92 -11.65
CA LEU A 55 11.82 9.66 -10.44
C LEU A 55 12.64 9.80 -9.15
N CYS A 56 13.84 9.21 -9.09
CA CYS A 56 14.76 9.30 -7.94
C CYS A 56 14.10 9.07 -6.57
N ASN A 57 13.11 8.17 -6.47
CA ASN A 57 12.31 7.93 -5.27
C ASN A 57 11.56 9.16 -4.70
N ARG A 58 11.34 10.19 -5.53
CA ARG A 58 10.57 11.39 -5.18
C ARG A 58 9.06 11.10 -5.21
N ALA A 59 8.32 11.66 -4.26
CA ALA A 59 6.87 11.67 -4.28
C ALA A 59 6.33 12.51 -5.47
N PRO A 60 5.10 12.23 -5.95
CA PRO A 60 4.45 13.03 -7.00
C PRO A 60 4.52 14.55 -6.77
N SER A 61 4.24 15.00 -5.55
CA SER A 61 4.25 16.43 -5.18
C SER A 61 5.65 17.05 -5.25
N GLU A 62 6.69 16.29 -4.92
CA GLU A 62 8.08 16.73 -5.05
C GLU A 62 8.49 16.86 -6.51
N VAL A 63 8.05 15.92 -7.37
CA VAL A 63 8.27 16.01 -8.82
C VAL A 63 7.62 17.28 -9.38
N ILE A 64 6.35 17.53 -9.08
CA ILE A 64 5.65 18.75 -9.53
C ILE A 64 6.34 20.01 -9.00
N SER A 65 6.64 20.06 -7.70
CA SER A 65 7.29 21.22 -7.09
C SER A 65 8.65 21.51 -7.73
N SER A 66 9.43 20.47 -8.02
CA SER A 66 10.74 20.61 -8.67
C SER A 66 10.66 21.12 -10.10
N LEU A 67 9.60 20.82 -10.85
CA LEU A 67 9.36 21.33 -12.20
C LEU A 67 8.87 22.79 -12.16
N LEU A 68 7.96 23.11 -11.24
CA LEU A 68 7.46 24.48 -11.07
C LEU A 68 8.58 25.46 -10.66
N ALA A 69 9.60 24.99 -9.94
CA ALA A 69 10.76 25.78 -9.56
C ALA A 69 11.67 26.18 -10.75
N GLN A 70 11.51 25.59 -11.93
CA GLN A 70 12.40 25.78 -13.08
C GLN A 70 12.05 27.01 -13.94
N GLY A 71 11.04 27.80 -13.53
CA GLY A 71 10.79 29.14 -14.07
C GLY A 71 9.40 29.38 -14.64
N LYS A 72 9.24 30.57 -15.23
CA LYS A 72 7.94 31.15 -15.60
C LYS A 72 7.14 30.29 -16.60
N TYR A 73 7.82 29.62 -17.53
CA TYR A 73 7.17 28.76 -18.53
C TYR A 73 6.31 27.66 -17.89
N PHE A 74 6.86 26.91 -16.92
CA PHE A 74 6.14 25.82 -16.26
C PHE A 74 5.00 26.36 -15.38
N ALA A 75 5.19 27.52 -14.75
CA ALA A 75 4.13 28.19 -14.01
C ALA A 75 2.97 28.65 -14.91
N ASP A 76 3.25 29.10 -16.14
CA ASP A 76 2.23 29.53 -17.09
C ASP A 76 1.44 28.32 -17.65
N VAL A 77 2.12 27.23 -18.01
CA VAL A 77 1.47 25.95 -18.40
C VAL A 77 0.60 25.42 -17.25
N ALA A 78 1.13 25.46 -16.03
CA ALA A 78 0.41 25.05 -14.83
C ALA A 78 -0.89 25.85 -14.61
N ARG A 79 -0.84 27.18 -14.77
CA ARG A 79 -2.04 28.03 -14.68
C ARG A 79 -3.06 27.71 -15.77
N GLN A 80 -2.63 27.50 -17.02
CA GLN A 80 -3.54 27.13 -18.11
C GLN A 80 -4.23 25.79 -17.85
N ARG A 81 -3.48 24.79 -17.36
CA ARG A 81 -4.03 23.48 -17.00
C ARG A 81 -5.00 23.55 -15.82
N HIS A 82 -4.70 24.38 -14.82
CA HIS A 82 -5.60 24.62 -13.70
C HIS A 82 -6.94 25.21 -14.15
N VAL A 83 -6.93 26.24 -15.02
CA VAL A 83 -8.14 26.82 -15.60
C VAL A 83 -8.94 25.79 -16.41
N TRP A 84 -8.24 24.96 -17.21
CA TRP A 84 -8.89 23.90 -17.95
C TRP A 84 -9.56 22.87 -17.03
N LEU A 85 -8.90 22.43 -15.97
CA LEU A 85 -9.46 21.50 -14.99
C LEU A 85 -10.69 22.05 -14.26
N ASP A 86 -10.62 23.32 -13.86
CA ASP A 86 -11.72 24.03 -13.21
C ASP A 86 -12.94 24.10 -14.14
N SER A 87 -12.72 24.39 -15.44
CA SER A 87 -13.78 24.39 -16.45
C SER A 87 -14.47 23.03 -16.63
N GLN A 88 -13.78 21.93 -16.30
CA GLN A 88 -14.31 20.58 -16.40
C GLN A 88 -15.01 20.11 -15.11
N ARG A 89 -15.06 20.94 -14.04
CA ARG A 89 -15.51 20.56 -12.69
C ARG A 89 -14.80 19.31 -12.15
N ARG A 90 -13.56 19.07 -12.60
CA ARG A 90 -12.75 17.93 -12.16
C ARG A 90 -11.85 18.27 -10.97
N MET A 91 -11.95 19.48 -10.45
CA MET A 91 -11.23 19.95 -9.26
C MET A 91 -12.08 19.76 -8.00
N PRO A 92 -11.55 19.12 -6.95
CA PRO A 92 -12.17 19.13 -5.63
C PRO A 92 -12.00 20.51 -4.96
N SER A 93 -13.03 21.37 -5.06
CA SER A 93 -13.18 22.66 -4.35
C SER A 93 -12.19 23.81 -4.69
N GLU A 94 -12.63 25.05 -4.43
CA GLU A 94 -11.97 26.34 -4.74
C GLU A 94 -10.65 26.61 -3.99
N GLN A 95 -10.12 25.65 -3.21
CA GLN A 95 -8.99 25.88 -2.29
C GLN A 95 -7.67 25.20 -2.66
N ASN A 96 -7.60 24.42 -3.73
CA ASN A 96 -6.37 23.72 -4.08
C ASN A 96 -5.36 24.65 -4.75
N SER A 97 -4.12 24.60 -4.29
CA SER A 97 -2.99 25.25 -4.97
C SER A 97 -2.76 24.63 -6.36
N VAL A 98 -2.15 25.40 -7.25
CA VAL A 98 -1.76 24.91 -8.60
C VAL A 98 -0.88 23.65 -8.50
N SER A 99 -0.02 23.56 -7.47
CA SER A 99 0.84 22.39 -7.25
C SER A 99 0.04 21.14 -6.93
N GLU A 100 -0.97 21.24 -6.07
CA GLU A 100 -1.85 20.13 -5.72
C GLU A 100 -2.66 19.67 -6.93
N ALA A 101 -3.24 20.60 -7.68
CA ALA A 101 -4.00 20.29 -8.91
C ALA A 101 -3.16 19.50 -9.93
N LEU A 102 -1.91 19.92 -10.13
CA LEU A 102 -0.99 19.24 -11.03
C LEU A 102 -0.49 17.89 -10.49
N THR A 103 -0.36 17.78 -9.18
CA THR A 103 -0.03 16.51 -8.51
C THR A 103 -1.13 15.49 -8.76
N GLU A 104 -2.39 15.90 -8.61
CA GLU A 104 -3.54 15.04 -8.93
C GLU A 104 -3.59 14.67 -10.41
N LEU A 105 -3.28 15.59 -11.33
CA LEU A 105 -3.15 15.25 -12.75
C LEU A 105 -2.08 14.22 -13.02
N LEU A 106 -0.90 14.36 -12.39
CA LEU A 106 0.20 13.42 -12.56
C LEU A 106 -0.23 12.04 -12.12
N VAL A 107 -0.81 11.95 -10.92
CA VAL A 107 -1.36 10.72 -10.37
C VAL A 107 -2.43 10.13 -11.29
N SER A 108 -3.37 10.95 -11.75
CA SER A 108 -4.49 10.52 -12.60
C SER A 108 -4.03 9.99 -13.96
N PHE A 109 -3.14 10.69 -14.67
CA PHE A 109 -2.62 10.22 -15.95
C PHE A 109 -1.80 8.94 -15.81
N LYS A 110 -0.97 8.85 -14.74
CA LYS A 110 -0.20 7.64 -14.42
C LYS A 110 -1.14 6.47 -14.15
N LEU A 111 -2.17 6.67 -13.32
CA LEU A 111 -3.14 5.64 -12.98
C LEU A 111 -3.92 5.19 -14.21
N GLN A 112 -4.41 6.11 -15.04
CA GLN A 112 -5.12 5.78 -16.26
C GLN A 112 -4.28 4.89 -17.18
N LEU A 113 -3.00 5.25 -17.38
CA LEU A 113 -2.08 4.43 -18.17
C LEU A 113 -1.96 3.02 -17.59
N PHE A 114 -1.72 2.89 -16.28
CA PHE A 114 -1.57 1.58 -15.65
C PHE A 114 -2.85 0.75 -15.61
N LEU A 115 -4.02 1.38 -15.50
CA LEU A 115 -5.30 0.68 -15.59
C LEU A 115 -5.48 0.03 -16.97
N ASP A 116 -4.97 0.64 -18.04
CA ASP A 116 -5.00 0.08 -19.40
C ASP A 116 -3.96 -1.04 -19.61
N GLU A 117 -2.97 -1.17 -18.72
CA GLU A 117 -1.96 -2.23 -18.75
C GLU A 117 -2.39 -3.51 -18.01
N ILE A 118 -3.39 -3.42 -17.12
CA ILE A 118 -3.89 -4.59 -16.38
C ILE A 118 -4.45 -5.62 -17.38
N SER A 119 -3.89 -6.83 -17.35
CA SER A 119 -4.22 -7.95 -18.22
C SER A 119 -3.89 -9.28 -17.53
N GLU A 120 -4.30 -10.40 -18.13
CA GLU A 120 -4.04 -11.76 -17.61
C GLU A 120 -2.55 -12.08 -17.39
N ASN A 121 -1.63 -11.24 -17.89
CA ASN A 121 -0.19 -11.41 -17.71
C ASN A 121 0.43 -10.35 -16.78
N TRP A 122 -0.32 -9.34 -16.32
CA TRP A 122 0.22 -8.29 -15.47
C TRP A 122 -0.84 -7.43 -14.75
N PRO A 123 -0.60 -7.06 -13.48
CA PRO A 123 0.45 -7.59 -12.62
C PRO A 123 0.05 -9.00 -12.15
N GLU A 124 0.98 -9.95 -12.20
CA GLU A 124 0.73 -11.34 -11.80
C GLU A 124 0.79 -11.48 -10.26
N PRO A 125 -0.13 -12.21 -9.62
CA PRO A 125 -0.03 -12.52 -8.19
C PRO A 125 1.20 -13.40 -7.94
N TYR A 126 1.89 -13.19 -6.82
CA TYR A 126 2.93 -14.14 -6.41
C TYR A 126 2.32 -15.51 -6.07
N SER A 127 3.16 -16.54 -6.17
CA SER A 127 2.79 -17.92 -5.82
C SER A 127 2.14 -17.97 -4.43
N GLY A 128 1.01 -18.68 -4.32
CA GLY A 128 0.27 -18.93 -3.09
C GLY A 128 -0.66 -17.80 -2.63
N VAL A 129 -0.69 -16.63 -3.28
CA VAL A 129 -1.51 -15.48 -2.84
C VAL A 129 -3.00 -15.81 -2.82
N ALA A 130 -3.51 -16.44 -3.89
CA ALA A 130 -4.92 -16.85 -3.94
C ALA A 130 -5.28 -17.82 -2.80
N ASP A 131 -4.44 -18.83 -2.57
CA ASP A 131 -4.62 -19.84 -1.52
C ASP A 131 -4.56 -19.23 -0.12
N PHE A 132 -3.71 -18.21 0.08
CA PHE A 132 -3.64 -17.46 1.33
C PHE A 132 -4.98 -16.78 1.65
N PHE A 133 -5.55 -16.02 0.70
CA PHE A 133 -6.83 -15.33 0.92
C PHE A 133 -8.00 -16.31 1.13
N GLN A 134 -8.00 -17.43 0.39
CA GLN A 134 -8.97 -18.51 0.63
C GLN A 134 -8.82 -19.11 2.03
N THR A 135 -7.58 -19.31 2.49
CA THR A 135 -7.30 -19.87 3.83
C THR A 135 -7.74 -18.92 4.93
N VAL A 136 -7.46 -17.62 4.81
CA VAL A 136 -7.96 -16.60 5.76
C VAL A 136 -9.49 -16.62 5.83
N THR A 137 -10.16 -16.76 4.68
CA THR A 137 -11.62 -16.85 4.59
C THR A 137 -12.15 -18.11 5.29
N ARG A 138 -11.55 -19.28 5.05
CA ARG A 138 -11.94 -20.54 5.70
C ARG A 138 -11.70 -20.54 7.21
N LEU A 139 -10.61 -19.94 7.69
CA LEU A 139 -10.37 -19.79 9.13
C LEU A 139 -11.51 -19.05 9.83
N ARG A 140 -12.07 -18.03 9.16
CA ARG A 140 -13.22 -17.26 9.65
C ARG A 140 -14.52 -18.05 9.60
N GLU A 141 -14.81 -18.68 8.47
CA GLU A 141 -16.11 -19.30 8.19
C GLU A 141 -16.27 -20.69 8.82
N GLU A 142 -15.24 -21.52 8.76
CA GLU A 142 -15.27 -22.92 9.22
C GLU A 142 -14.60 -23.06 10.59
N GLY A 143 -13.45 -22.42 10.76
CA GLY A 143 -12.65 -22.52 12.00
C GLY A 143 -13.18 -21.65 13.13
N GLY A 144 -14.07 -20.69 12.84
CA GLY A 144 -14.55 -19.73 13.83
C GLY A 144 -13.45 -18.83 14.41
N ILE A 145 -12.30 -18.73 13.75
CA ILE A 145 -11.14 -17.89 14.06
C ILE A 145 -11.28 -16.56 13.32
N SER A 146 -11.38 -15.44 14.02
CA SER A 146 -11.62 -14.13 13.39
C SER A 146 -10.33 -13.47 12.87
N VAL A 147 -9.72 -14.05 11.84
CA VAL A 147 -8.59 -13.43 11.12
C VAL A 147 -9.13 -12.63 9.93
N SER A 148 -8.68 -11.39 9.80
CA SER A 148 -8.95 -10.52 8.64
C SER A 148 -7.65 -10.26 7.91
N ALA A 149 -7.70 -10.22 6.58
CA ALA A 149 -6.64 -9.62 5.78
C ALA A 149 -6.97 -8.16 5.51
N GLY A 150 -5.95 -7.31 5.41
CA GLY A 150 -6.12 -5.93 4.97
C GLY A 150 -4.94 -5.47 4.12
N ILE A 151 -5.17 -4.46 3.29
CA ILE A 151 -4.16 -3.89 2.40
C ILE A 151 -3.73 -2.52 2.90
N LEU A 152 -2.43 -2.28 2.96
CA LEU A 152 -1.84 -0.96 3.18
C LEU A 152 -0.77 -0.69 2.13
N SER A 153 -1.12 0.11 1.13
CA SER A 153 -0.29 0.34 -0.06
C SER A 153 -0.19 1.83 -0.39
N SER A 154 0.90 2.25 -1.04
CA SER A 154 1.00 3.58 -1.68
C SER A 154 0.44 3.59 -3.12
N GLY A 155 -0.13 2.48 -3.57
CA GLY A 155 -0.87 2.38 -4.83
C GLY A 155 -2.26 3.02 -4.75
N HIS A 156 -3.07 2.79 -5.79
CA HIS A 156 -4.41 3.35 -5.94
C HIS A 156 -5.47 2.27 -5.78
N THR A 157 -6.58 2.62 -5.11
CA THR A 157 -7.68 1.68 -4.80
C THR A 157 -8.19 0.98 -6.06
N THR A 158 -8.49 1.76 -7.11
CA THR A 158 -9.05 1.22 -8.36
C THR A 158 -8.10 0.28 -9.10
N PHE A 159 -6.79 0.50 -9.01
CA PHE A 159 -5.79 -0.39 -9.61
C PHE A 159 -5.72 -1.73 -8.87
N ILE A 160 -5.71 -1.68 -7.54
CA ILE A 160 -5.67 -2.84 -6.66
C ILE A 160 -6.94 -3.68 -6.87
N GLU A 161 -8.13 -3.08 -6.73
CA GLU A 161 -9.41 -3.77 -6.91
C GLU A 161 -9.54 -4.42 -8.29
N LYS A 162 -9.17 -3.70 -9.36
CA LYS A 162 -9.21 -4.24 -10.72
C LYS A 162 -8.27 -5.44 -10.89
N THR A 163 -7.10 -5.41 -10.27
CA THR A 163 -6.16 -6.53 -10.29
C THR A 163 -6.74 -7.74 -9.57
N PHE A 164 -7.21 -7.57 -8.33
CA PHE A 164 -7.86 -8.67 -7.58
C PHE A 164 -9.03 -9.28 -8.35
N SER A 165 -9.87 -8.43 -8.94
CA SER A 165 -11.01 -8.86 -9.76
C SER A 165 -10.58 -9.66 -10.98
N LEU A 166 -9.54 -9.23 -11.70
CA LEU A 166 -9.04 -9.93 -12.88
C LEU A 166 -8.57 -11.36 -12.52
N TRP A 167 -7.86 -11.50 -11.41
CA TRP A 167 -7.30 -12.77 -10.95
C TRP A 167 -8.29 -13.66 -10.19
N ASN A 168 -9.56 -13.23 -10.07
CA ASN A 168 -10.59 -13.91 -9.27
C ASN A 168 -10.16 -14.16 -7.81
N ILE A 169 -9.37 -13.24 -7.24
CA ILE A 169 -8.96 -13.28 -5.84
C ILE A 169 -9.88 -12.35 -5.06
N PRO A 170 -10.47 -12.77 -3.93
CA PRO A 170 -11.26 -11.88 -3.09
C PRO A 170 -10.43 -10.69 -2.61
N CYS A 171 -10.84 -9.47 -2.98
CA CYS A 171 -10.19 -8.25 -2.50
C CYS A 171 -10.59 -7.99 -1.04
N PRO A 172 -9.64 -7.71 -0.13
CA PRO A 172 -9.95 -7.35 1.24
C PRO A 172 -10.75 -6.04 1.35
N GLU A 173 -11.78 -6.04 2.19
CA GLU A 173 -12.59 -4.84 2.51
C GLU A 173 -11.83 -3.82 3.38
N ILE A 174 -10.83 -4.30 4.12
CA ILE A 174 -9.98 -3.46 4.98
C ILE A 174 -8.82 -2.99 4.11
N MET A 175 -8.91 -1.79 3.57
CA MET A 175 -7.89 -1.25 2.68
C MET A 175 -7.61 0.22 2.97
N VAL A 176 -6.33 0.57 2.97
CA VAL A 176 -5.82 1.95 2.97
C VAL A 176 -4.82 2.07 1.83
N THR A 177 -5.08 3.03 0.97
CA THR A 177 -4.28 3.36 -0.21
C THR A 177 -3.83 4.81 -0.16
N ASP A 178 -3.03 5.24 -1.14
CA ASP A 178 -2.67 6.66 -1.27
C ASP A 178 -3.91 7.54 -1.49
N ASP A 179 -4.96 7.01 -2.12
CA ASP A 179 -6.22 7.74 -2.34
C ASP A 179 -6.95 8.09 -1.03
N ASP A 180 -6.71 7.30 0.03
CA ASP A 180 -7.27 7.54 1.36
C ASP A 180 -6.47 8.56 2.17
N LEU A 181 -5.14 8.51 2.05
CA LEU A 181 -4.22 9.27 2.90
C LEU A 181 -3.90 10.66 2.33
N ARG A 182 -3.81 10.78 1.01
CA ARG A 182 -3.45 12.03 0.32
C ARG A 182 -4.41 13.19 0.62
N PRO A 183 -5.75 12.99 0.65
CA PRO A 183 -6.70 14.07 0.97
C PRO A 183 -6.71 14.49 2.44
N LEU A 184 -6.09 13.71 3.34
CA LEU A 184 -6.10 14.01 4.77
C LEU A 184 -5.28 15.26 5.05
N LYS A 185 -5.82 16.16 5.87
CA LYS A 185 -5.11 17.34 6.38
C LYS A 185 -4.23 17.02 7.61
N PHE A 186 -4.36 15.81 8.15
CA PHE A 186 -3.62 15.33 9.32
C PHE A 186 -2.92 13.99 9.03
N PRO A 187 -1.67 13.80 9.49
CA PRO A 187 -0.78 14.83 10.04
C PRO A 187 -0.48 15.94 9.02
N GLU A 188 -0.19 17.14 9.52
CA GLU A 188 0.02 18.33 8.67
C GLU A 188 1.15 18.11 7.67
N ARG A 189 2.20 17.41 8.12
CA ARG A 189 3.40 17.08 7.33
C ARG A 189 3.13 15.87 6.42
N PRO A 190 3.18 16.02 5.07
CA PRO A 190 2.93 14.92 4.15
C PRO A 190 3.83 13.69 4.34
N GLU A 191 5.09 13.89 4.72
CA GLU A 191 6.05 12.83 5.02
C GLU A 191 5.65 11.98 6.24
N GLU A 192 4.78 12.50 7.12
CA GLU A 192 4.22 11.74 8.22
C GLU A 192 3.05 10.85 7.80
N ARG A 193 2.53 11.02 6.57
CA ARG A 193 1.44 10.22 5.99
C ARG A 193 1.92 9.04 5.14
N VAL A 194 3.22 8.78 5.09
CA VAL A 194 3.81 7.71 4.27
C VAL A 194 4.68 6.77 5.11
N LYS A 195 4.87 5.54 4.64
CA LYS A 195 5.81 4.60 5.26
C LYS A 195 7.23 5.21 5.26
N PRO A 196 8.06 5.02 6.30
CA PRO A 196 7.89 4.09 7.42
C PRO A 196 7.20 4.68 8.66
N THR A 197 6.54 5.84 8.59
CA THR A 197 5.91 6.43 9.78
C THR A 197 4.73 5.56 10.24
N PRO A 198 4.38 5.51 11.54
CA PRO A 198 3.34 4.62 12.04
C PRO A 198 1.91 5.03 11.62
N PHE A 199 1.72 6.25 11.12
CA PHE A 199 0.39 6.81 10.88
C PHE A 199 -0.47 5.99 9.89
N PRO A 200 0.01 5.57 8.71
CA PRO A 200 -0.81 4.81 7.76
C PRO A 200 -1.34 3.50 8.34
N PHE A 201 -0.52 2.81 9.14
CA PHE A 201 -0.93 1.56 9.80
C PHE A 201 -1.92 1.83 10.94
N HIS A 202 -1.69 2.87 11.75
CA HIS A 202 -2.65 3.28 12.77
C HIS A 202 -4.00 3.66 12.16
N PHE A 203 -4.00 4.33 10.99
CA PHE A 203 -5.19 4.68 10.24
C PHE A 203 -5.92 3.42 9.73
N LEU A 204 -5.20 2.45 9.15
CA LEU A 204 -5.76 1.15 8.75
C LEU A 204 -6.44 0.43 9.94
N VAL A 205 -5.73 0.28 11.05
CA VAL A 205 -6.24 -0.45 12.22
C VAL A 205 -7.44 0.28 12.83
N ARG A 206 -7.36 1.60 13.00
CA ARG A 206 -8.39 2.36 13.70
C ARG A 206 -9.60 2.63 12.81
N GLU A 207 -9.38 3.26 11.66
CA GLU A 207 -10.45 3.82 10.83
C GLU A 207 -11.06 2.80 9.87
N ARG A 208 -10.28 1.81 9.42
CA ARG A 208 -10.78 0.76 8.52
C ARG A 208 -11.18 -0.50 9.28
N TRP A 209 -10.31 -1.04 10.13
CA TRP A 209 -10.58 -2.32 10.78
C TRP A 209 -11.50 -2.20 12.02
N LEU A 210 -11.05 -1.50 13.06
CA LEU A 210 -11.78 -1.45 14.33
C LEU A 210 -13.10 -0.67 14.22
N ASN A 211 -13.16 0.37 13.38
CA ASN A 211 -14.36 1.18 13.23
C ASN A 211 -15.51 0.38 12.58
N GLN A 212 -15.22 -0.40 11.53
CA GLN A 212 -16.18 -1.33 10.92
C GLN A 212 -16.71 -2.32 11.96
N LEU A 213 -15.81 -2.82 12.81
CA LEU A 213 -16.11 -3.81 13.84
C LEU A 213 -16.87 -3.28 15.05
N ASN A 214 -16.73 -1.99 15.36
CA ASN A 214 -17.41 -1.30 16.46
C ASN A 214 -18.69 -0.58 16.01
N GLY A 215 -19.06 -0.65 14.73
CA GLY A 215 -20.25 0.00 14.19
C GLY A 215 -20.23 1.52 14.35
N GLY A 216 -19.07 2.16 14.18
CA GLY A 216 -18.92 3.61 14.35
C GLY A 216 -18.67 4.08 15.79
N ALA A 217 -18.75 3.18 16.79
CA ALA A 217 -18.52 3.57 18.18
C ALA A 217 -17.05 3.98 18.42
N PRO A 218 -16.79 5.01 19.25
CA PRO A 218 -15.43 5.44 19.54
C PRO A 218 -14.54 4.30 20.03
N ILE A 219 -13.35 4.19 19.44
CA ILE A 219 -12.35 3.18 19.80
C ILE A 219 -11.54 3.69 20.97
N SER A 220 -11.55 2.96 22.09
CA SER A 220 -10.75 3.29 23.25
C SER A 220 -9.26 3.01 23.00
N THR A 221 -8.39 3.70 23.76
CA THR A 221 -6.94 3.44 23.72
C THR A 221 -6.61 1.99 24.04
N SER A 222 -7.28 1.37 25.02
CA SER A 222 -7.05 -0.03 25.37
C SER A 222 -7.46 -1.00 24.27
N GLN A 223 -8.57 -0.73 23.57
CA GLN A 223 -8.99 -1.52 22.41
C GLN A 223 -7.96 -1.44 21.29
N PHE A 224 -7.50 -0.23 20.98
CA PHE A 224 -6.49 0.00 19.94
C PHE A 224 -5.17 -0.72 20.27
N GLN A 225 -4.65 -0.55 21.50
CA GLN A 225 -3.42 -1.21 21.95
C GLN A 225 -3.53 -2.73 21.94
N ASN A 226 -4.70 -3.28 22.30
CA ASN A 226 -4.95 -4.72 22.21
C ASN A 226 -5.00 -5.21 20.75
N ALA A 227 -5.55 -4.41 19.84
CA ALA A 227 -5.59 -4.73 18.41
C ALA A 227 -4.19 -4.79 17.80
N LEU A 228 -3.29 -3.89 18.19
CA LEU A 228 -1.90 -3.91 17.72
C LEU A 228 -1.17 -5.21 18.08
N LYS A 229 -1.38 -5.77 19.29
CA LYS A 229 -0.82 -7.08 19.68
C LYS A 229 -1.31 -8.25 18.82
N ARG A 230 -2.45 -8.06 18.15
CA ARG A 230 -3.11 -9.03 17.27
C ARG A 230 -2.98 -8.65 15.79
N SER A 231 -2.04 -7.76 15.48
CA SER A 231 -1.75 -7.30 14.13
C SER A 231 -0.34 -7.70 13.70
N LEU A 232 -0.19 -8.00 12.41
CA LEU A 232 1.06 -8.32 11.72
C LEU A 232 1.11 -7.42 10.48
N TYR A 233 2.31 -6.98 10.10
CA TYR A 233 2.52 -6.32 8.82
C TYR A 233 3.43 -7.15 7.90
N ILE A 234 3.05 -7.29 6.64
CA ILE A 234 3.83 -8.01 5.62
C ILE A 234 4.15 -7.04 4.48
N GLY A 235 5.40 -7.03 4.00
CA GLY A 235 5.84 -6.19 2.89
C GLY A 235 7.18 -6.64 2.30
N ASP A 236 7.60 -6.04 1.19
CA ASP A 236 8.83 -6.40 0.47
C ASP A 236 10.02 -5.49 0.80
N ASP A 237 9.77 -4.27 1.29
CA ASP A 237 10.82 -3.29 1.55
C ASP A 237 11.21 -3.29 3.04
N PRO A 238 12.43 -3.75 3.42
CA PRO A 238 12.86 -3.80 4.82
C PRO A 238 13.00 -2.41 5.45
N VAL A 239 13.20 -1.36 4.64
CA VAL A 239 13.35 0.02 5.11
C VAL A 239 11.98 0.66 5.30
N LYS A 240 11.10 0.56 4.29
CA LYS A 240 9.77 1.18 4.35
C LYS A 240 8.77 0.34 5.15
N ASP A 241 8.57 -0.91 4.76
CA ASP A 241 7.58 -1.80 5.40
C ASP A 241 8.10 -2.34 6.73
N GLY A 242 9.37 -2.78 6.76
CA GLY A 242 10.01 -3.20 7.99
C GLY A 242 10.17 -2.05 8.99
N GLY A 243 10.49 -0.84 8.50
CA GLY A 243 10.50 0.38 9.32
C GLY A 243 9.12 0.74 9.86
N LEU A 244 8.07 0.61 9.05
CA LEU A 244 6.68 0.81 9.48
C LEU A 244 6.31 -0.17 10.61
N ALA A 245 6.51 -1.47 10.40
CA ALA A 245 6.22 -2.51 11.37
C ALA A 245 6.96 -2.28 12.70
N LYS A 246 8.25 -1.92 12.61
CA LYS A 246 9.08 -1.54 13.76
C LYS A 246 8.55 -0.33 14.51
N ASN A 247 8.19 0.75 13.79
CA ASN A 247 7.71 1.99 14.40
C ASN A 247 6.34 1.83 15.06
N VAL A 248 5.52 0.89 14.58
CA VAL A 248 4.24 0.52 15.21
C VAL A 248 4.43 -0.48 16.36
N GLY A 249 5.47 -1.31 16.30
CA GLY A 249 5.72 -2.39 17.26
C GLY A 249 4.95 -3.68 16.97
N VAL A 250 4.69 -3.97 15.69
CA VAL A 250 4.07 -5.22 15.23
C VAL A 250 5.09 -6.13 14.55
N PRO A 251 4.92 -7.46 14.57
CA PRO A 251 5.75 -8.37 13.78
C PRO A 251 5.81 -7.96 12.31
N PHE A 252 6.94 -8.20 11.67
CA PHE A 252 7.16 -7.97 10.24
C PHE A 252 7.38 -9.30 9.51
N GLY A 253 6.49 -9.63 8.56
CA GLY A 253 6.72 -10.69 7.58
C GLY A 253 7.40 -10.09 6.36
N TRP A 254 8.70 -10.31 6.20
CA TRP A 254 9.44 -9.80 5.06
C TRP A 254 9.30 -10.76 3.88
N PHE A 255 8.52 -10.34 2.87
CA PHE A 255 8.40 -11.06 1.61
C PHE A 255 9.63 -10.77 0.74
N ARG A 256 10.30 -11.83 0.28
CA ARG A 256 11.54 -11.75 -0.50
C ARG A 256 11.37 -12.47 -1.81
N GLU A 257 11.30 -11.74 -2.91
CA GLU A 257 11.20 -12.35 -4.23
C GLU A 257 12.43 -13.20 -4.56
N ASN A 258 12.21 -14.46 -4.95
CA ASN A 258 13.30 -15.38 -5.28
C ASN A 258 14.21 -14.80 -6.38
N GLY A 259 15.52 -14.82 -6.14
CA GLY A 259 16.51 -14.38 -7.12
C GLY A 259 16.83 -12.88 -7.11
N LYS A 260 16.18 -12.07 -6.26
CA LYS A 260 16.61 -10.68 -6.02
C LYS A 260 17.66 -10.62 -4.91
N SER A 261 18.74 -9.88 -5.17
CA SER A 261 19.75 -9.57 -4.17
C SER A 261 19.21 -8.48 -3.25
N ASP A 262 18.70 -8.88 -2.09
CA ASP A 262 18.30 -7.92 -1.07
C ASP A 262 19.53 -7.36 -0.34
N PRO A 263 19.45 -6.12 0.19
CA PRO A 263 20.47 -5.63 1.11
C PRO A 263 20.61 -6.59 2.29
N ALA A 264 21.83 -6.75 2.81
CA ALA A 264 22.11 -7.53 3.99
C ALA A 264 21.51 -6.84 5.24
N VAL A 265 20.21 -7.05 5.47
CA VAL A 265 19.48 -6.54 6.63
C VAL A 265 19.33 -7.67 7.64
N SER A 266 19.79 -7.46 8.88
CA SER A 266 19.58 -8.43 9.96
C SER A 266 18.13 -8.40 10.44
N MET A 267 17.53 -9.58 10.61
CA MET A 267 16.19 -9.74 11.18
C MET A 267 16.10 -9.27 12.64
N ASP A 268 17.23 -9.18 13.35
CA ASP A 268 17.30 -8.66 14.73
C ASP A 268 16.91 -7.17 14.82
N LEU A 269 16.84 -6.47 13.67
CA LEU A 269 16.42 -5.07 13.60
C LEU A 269 14.89 -4.90 13.66
N PHE A 270 14.13 -5.99 13.50
CA PHE A 270 12.67 -6.01 13.48
C PHE A 270 12.06 -6.55 14.79
N PRO A 271 10.78 -6.27 15.07
CA PRO A 271 10.11 -6.75 16.29
C PRO A 271 10.11 -8.28 16.43
N LYS A 272 10.00 -8.78 17.66
CA LYS A 272 9.93 -10.23 17.95
C LYS A 272 8.79 -10.88 17.16
N GLY A 273 9.04 -12.08 16.63
CA GLY A 273 8.09 -12.81 15.80
C GLY A 273 8.08 -12.36 14.34
N SER A 274 9.02 -11.50 13.93
CA SER A 274 9.27 -11.20 12.52
C SER A 274 9.95 -12.38 11.82
N PHE A 275 9.62 -12.58 10.56
CA PHE A 275 10.06 -13.73 9.76
C PHE A 275 10.29 -13.34 8.30
N THR A 276 10.93 -14.21 7.53
CA THR A 276 11.13 -14.03 6.08
C THR A 276 10.51 -15.17 5.32
N PHE A 277 9.95 -14.91 4.15
CA PHE A 277 9.44 -15.94 3.24
C PHE A 277 9.46 -15.43 1.80
N SER A 278 9.39 -16.34 0.83
CA SER A 278 9.40 -16.01 -0.60
C SER A 278 8.23 -16.61 -1.39
N ASP A 279 7.38 -17.38 -0.73
CA ASP A 279 6.21 -18.04 -1.31
C ASP A 279 5.05 -18.01 -0.31
N TRP A 280 3.91 -17.47 -0.71
CA TRP A 280 2.72 -17.38 0.15
C TRP A 280 2.15 -18.75 0.50
N SER A 281 2.52 -19.81 -0.24
CA SER A 281 2.19 -21.19 0.11
C SER A 281 2.75 -21.58 1.48
N ALA A 282 3.95 -21.12 1.84
CA ALA A 282 4.55 -21.41 3.14
C ALA A 282 3.74 -20.78 4.30
N LEU A 283 3.28 -19.54 4.11
CA LEU A 283 2.41 -18.84 5.05
C LEU A 283 1.04 -19.53 5.16
N THR A 284 0.51 -19.97 4.02
CA THR A 284 -0.75 -20.71 3.96
C THR A 284 -0.67 -22.03 4.74
N ASP A 285 0.38 -22.81 4.52
CA ASP A 285 0.58 -24.10 5.19
C ASP A 285 0.80 -23.92 6.69
N PHE A 286 1.53 -22.87 7.09
CA PHE A 286 1.66 -22.50 8.49
C PHE A 286 0.31 -22.23 9.16
N LEU A 287 -0.55 -21.42 8.54
CA LEU A 287 -1.87 -21.08 9.07
C LEU A 287 -2.83 -22.28 9.14
N LYS A 288 -2.59 -23.33 8.34
CA LYS A 288 -3.39 -24.57 8.35
C LYS A 288 -3.02 -25.54 9.49
N ARG A 289 -1.89 -25.36 10.16
CA ARG A 289 -1.45 -26.23 11.27
C ARG A 289 -2.42 -26.17 12.44
N ASP A 290 -2.78 -27.31 13.02
CA ASP A 290 -3.73 -27.35 14.12
C ASP A 290 -3.22 -26.65 15.38
N SER A 291 -1.91 -26.76 15.68
CA SER A 291 -1.29 -26.01 16.77
C SER A 291 -1.44 -24.49 16.59
N VAL A 292 -1.34 -23.97 15.36
CA VAL A 292 -1.51 -22.55 15.06
C VAL A 292 -2.98 -22.14 15.24
N LYS A 293 -3.93 -22.95 14.78
CA LYS A 293 -5.37 -22.72 15.02
C LYS A 293 -5.70 -22.69 16.51
N GLU A 294 -5.14 -23.60 17.30
CA GLU A 294 -5.31 -23.63 18.75
C GLU A 294 -4.79 -22.35 19.43
N MET A 295 -3.67 -21.80 18.96
CA MET A 295 -3.14 -20.53 19.46
C MET A 295 -4.06 -19.35 19.12
N PHE A 296 -4.62 -19.31 17.92
CA PHE A 296 -5.64 -18.32 17.54
C PHE A 296 -6.89 -18.43 18.44
N HIS A 297 -7.38 -19.64 18.69
CA HIS A 297 -8.51 -19.86 19.59
C HIS A 297 -8.25 -19.44 21.03
N SER A 298 -7.00 -19.61 21.48
CA SER A 298 -6.55 -19.24 22.82
C SER A 298 -6.25 -17.75 22.95
N GLY A 299 -6.44 -16.96 21.89
CA GLY A 299 -6.25 -15.52 21.94
C GLY A 299 -4.79 -15.09 22.04
N ILE A 300 -3.83 -15.94 21.64
CA ILE A 300 -2.40 -15.64 21.70
C ILE A 300 -2.04 -14.48 20.75
N PRO A 301 -1.16 -13.53 21.14
CA PRO A 301 -0.67 -12.45 20.27
C PRO A 301 0.02 -12.95 19.00
N LEU A 302 -0.05 -12.18 17.90
CA LEU A 302 0.57 -12.61 16.63
C LEU A 302 2.08 -12.75 16.71
N ALA A 303 2.76 -11.93 17.52
CA ALA A 303 4.20 -12.05 17.73
C ALA A 303 4.62 -13.42 18.29
N GLU A 304 3.76 -14.05 19.08
CA GLU A 304 4.02 -15.38 19.66
C GLU A 304 3.64 -16.50 18.70
N ILE A 305 2.54 -16.34 17.94
CA ILE A 305 2.14 -17.28 16.88
C ILE A 305 3.24 -17.36 15.83
N PHE A 306 3.64 -16.22 15.26
CA PHE A 306 4.61 -16.15 14.17
C PHE A 306 6.06 -16.33 14.58
N ALA A 307 6.36 -16.39 15.89
CA ALA A 307 7.66 -16.87 16.35
C ALA A 307 7.91 -18.36 16.05
N GLN A 308 6.87 -19.11 15.62
CA GLN A 308 6.96 -20.51 15.21
C GLN A 308 6.94 -20.71 13.69
N PHE A 309 6.95 -19.61 12.92
CA PHE A 309 7.01 -19.64 11.46
C PHE A 309 8.41 -20.05 10.99
#